data_AF-V5GA92-F1
#
_entry.id   AF-V5GA92-F1
#
_cell.length_a   1.000
_cell.length_b   1.000
_cell.length_c   1.000
_cell.angle_alpha   90.00
_cell.angle_beta   90.00
_cell.angle_gamma   90.00
#
_symmetry.space_group_name_H-M   'P 1'
#
loop_
_entity.id
_entity.type
_entity.pdbx_description
1 polymer ?
#
loop_
_entity_poly.entity_id
_entity_poly.type
_entity_poly.pdbx_seq_one_letter_code
_entity_poly.pdbx_strand_id
1 'polypeptide(L)'
;IVCGLDSIVSRRWINGMLISMLNYEDEMLDQQTIIPLVDGGTEGFKGNARVILPGMSACVECTLDLYPPQVNYPLCTIANTPRLPEHCIEYVKVILWPKENPFNAELDGDDSQHITWVYEKSMERALQFNIPGVTYRLVQGVVKHIIPAVASTNAIIAGVCT
;
A
#
# COMPACT_ATOMS: atom_id res chain seq x y z
N ILE A 1 19.53 6.43 -11.06
CA ILE A 1 18.32 5.57 -11.13
C ILE A 1 17.10 6.42 -10.80
N VAL A 2 16.01 6.27 -11.55
CA VAL A 2 14.74 6.94 -11.27
C VAL A 2 13.68 5.87 -10.94
N CYS A 3 12.93 6.06 -9.85
CA CYS A 3 11.93 5.12 -9.36
C CYS A 3 10.55 5.79 -9.23
N GLY A 4 9.53 5.09 -9.71
CA GLY A 4 8.10 5.40 -9.50
C GLY A 4 7.37 4.17 -8.99
N LEU A 5 7.89 3.56 -7.92
CA LEU A 5 7.38 2.31 -7.36
C LEU A 5 6.06 2.54 -6.59
N ASP A 6 5.26 1.50 -6.42
CA ASP A 6 3.97 1.54 -5.72
C ASP A 6 4.03 1.01 -4.29
N SER A 7 5.07 0.24 -3.95
CA SER A 7 5.26 -0.35 -2.62
C SER A 7 6.45 0.23 -1.85
N ILE A 8 6.26 0.43 -0.54
CA ILE A 8 7.34 0.80 0.40
C ILE A 8 8.42 -0.29 0.43
N VAL A 9 8.03 -1.57 0.35
CA VAL A 9 8.96 -2.70 0.39
C VAL A 9 9.92 -2.64 -0.80
N SER A 10 9.40 -2.39 -2.00
CA SER A 10 10.21 -2.25 -3.22
C SER A 10 11.17 -1.07 -3.13
N ARG A 11 10.72 0.07 -2.57
CA ARG A 11 11.58 1.24 -2.33
C ARG A 11 12.71 0.96 -1.34
N ARG A 12 12.41 0.25 -0.24
CA ARG A 12 13.43 -0.17 0.75
C ARG A 12 14.44 -1.13 0.13
N TRP A 13 13.99 -2.05 -0.71
CA TRP A 13 14.85 -3.00 -1.39
C TRP A 13 15.86 -2.32 -2.32
N ILE A 14 15.39 -1.43 -3.22
CA ILE A 14 16.30 -0.73 -4.13
C ILE A 14 17.26 0.20 -3.36
N ASN A 15 16.78 0.82 -2.28
CA ASN A 15 17.63 1.60 -1.39
C ASN A 15 18.76 0.77 -0.77
N GLY A 16 18.44 -0.42 -0.23
CA GLY A 16 19.45 -1.34 0.31
C GLY A 16 20.42 -1.82 -0.75
N MET A 17 19.94 -2.11 -1.96
CA MET A 17 20.79 -2.50 -3.08
C MET A 17 21.81 -1.41 -3.45
N LEU A 18 21.38 -0.15 -3.54
CA LEU A 18 22.29 0.95 -3.87
C LEU A 18 23.29 1.26 -2.75
N ILE A 19 22.88 1.13 -1.49
CA ILE A 19 23.80 1.25 -0.36
C ILE A 19 24.84 0.12 -0.39
N SER A 20 24.45 -1.10 -0.78
CA SER A 20 25.37 -2.24 -0.85
C SER A 20 26.44 -2.13 -1.94
N MET A 21 26.25 -1.22 -2.91
CA MET A 21 27.21 -0.94 -3.98
C MET A 21 28.28 0.10 -3.58
N LEU A 22 28.12 0.76 -2.43
CA LEU A 22 29.06 1.78 -1.99
C LEU A 22 30.38 1.14 -1.55
N ASN A 23 31.50 1.75 -1.98
CA ASN A 23 32.83 1.39 -1.50
C ASN A 23 33.34 2.45 -0.51
N TYR A 24 33.98 1.98 0.56
CA TYR A 24 34.60 2.82 1.58
C TYR A 24 36.07 2.46 1.69
N GLU A 25 36.96 3.38 1.32
CA GLU A 25 38.41 3.24 1.44
C GLU A 25 38.88 4.09 2.62
N ASP A 26 39.54 3.50 3.61
CA ASP A 26 39.99 4.20 4.83
C ASP A 26 38.87 5.03 5.51
N GLU A 27 37.66 4.45 5.62
CA GLU A 27 36.44 5.08 6.15
C GLU A 27 35.91 6.28 5.34
N MET A 28 36.55 6.60 4.21
CA MET A 28 36.11 7.62 3.27
C MET A 28 35.27 6.99 2.17
N LEU A 29 34.10 7.56 1.91
CA LEU A 29 33.22 7.13 0.82
C LEU A 29 33.84 7.45 -0.54
N ASP A 30 34.02 6.42 -1.38
CA ASP A 30 34.37 6.62 -2.79
C ASP A 30 33.15 7.15 -3.56
N GLN A 31 33.19 8.44 -3.90
CA GLN A 31 32.11 9.12 -4.61
C GLN A 31 31.82 8.55 -6.00
N GLN A 32 32.77 7.83 -6.62
CA GLN A 32 32.56 7.21 -7.93
C GLN A 32 31.59 6.02 -7.86
N THR A 33 31.46 5.39 -6.69
CA THR A 33 30.53 4.28 -6.46
C THR A 33 29.10 4.73 -6.17
N ILE A 34 28.88 6.03 -5.98
CA ILE A 34 27.56 6.57 -5.69
C ILE A 34 26.72 6.57 -6.96
N ILE A 35 25.63 5.80 -6.93
CA ILE A 35 24.59 5.84 -7.95
C ILE A 35 23.41 6.66 -7.39
N PRO A 36 23.16 7.88 -7.89
CA PRO A 36 22.05 8.70 -7.43
C PRO A 36 20.70 8.02 -7.66
N LEU A 37 19.80 8.12 -6.69
CA LEU A 37 18.43 7.63 -6.74
C LEU A 37 17.45 8.81 -6.70
N VAL A 38 16.62 8.94 -7.72
CA VAL A 38 15.47 9.85 -7.73
C VAL A 38 14.23 9.00 -7.48
N ASP A 39 13.47 9.28 -6.43
CA ASP A 39 12.27 8.53 -6.06
C ASP A 39 11.05 9.45 -6.06
N GLY A 40 10.01 9.02 -6.77
CA GLY A 40 8.71 9.68 -6.84
C GLY A 40 7.59 8.79 -6.27
N GLY A 41 6.60 9.42 -5.64
CA GLY A 41 5.40 8.77 -5.11
C GLY A 41 4.14 9.61 -5.35
N THR A 42 3.00 8.96 -5.54
CA THR A 42 1.70 9.61 -5.78
C THR A 42 0.58 8.89 -5.05
N GLU A 43 -0.39 9.65 -4.55
CA GLU A 43 -1.64 9.16 -3.96
C GLU A 43 -2.74 10.22 -4.15
N GLY A 44 -3.70 9.92 -5.02
CA GLY A 44 -4.77 10.84 -5.39
C GLY A 44 -4.25 12.16 -5.95
N PHE A 45 -4.46 13.25 -5.22
CA PHE A 45 -4.00 14.61 -5.56
C PHE A 45 -2.73 15.02 -4.80
N LYS A 46 -2.09 14.10 -4.09
CA LYS A 46 -0.83 14.32 -3.38
C LYS A 46 0.28 13.54 -4.06
N GLY A 47 1.50 14.04 -3.93
CA GLY A 47 2.69 13.34 -4.38
C GLY A 47 3.94 13.96 -3.79
N ASN A 48 5.05 13.24 -3.90
CA ASN A 48 6.36 13.66 -3.43
C ASN A 48 7.44 13.22 -4.43
N ALA A 49 8.51 13.99 -4.50
CA ALA A 49 9.73 13.65 -5.21
C ALA A 49 10.92 13.89 -4.29
N ARG A 50 11.94 13.04 -4.36
CA ARG A 50 13.18 13.19 -3.59
C ARG A 50 14.37 12.69 -4.36
N VAL A 51 15.53 13.28 -4.05
CA VAL A 51 16.84 12.84 -4.53
C VAL A 51 17.61 12.27 -3.37
N ILE A 52 18.13 11.06 -3.56
CA ILE A 52 18.90 10.31 -2.59
C ILE A 52 20.30 10.08 -3.18
N LEU A 53 21.31 10.50 -2.45
CA LEU A 53 22.72 10.19 -2.69
C LEU A 53 23.12 9.17 -1.61
N PRO A 54 23.16 7.86 -1.92
CA PRO A 54 23.51 6.84 -0.96
C PRO A 54 24.86 7.15 -0.26
N GLY A 55 24.89 7.05 1.06
CA GLY A 55 26.07 7.38 1.87
C GLY A 55 26.30 8.87 2.15
N MET A 56 25.55 9.78 1.52
CA MET A 56 25.69 11.24 1.70
C MET A 56 24.42 11.95 2.20
N SER A 57 23.26 11.62 1.62
CA SER A 57 21.97 12.22 2.01
C SER A 57 21.11 11.24 2.81
N ALA A 58 20.01 11.74 3.38
CA ALA A 58 19.00 10.86 3.98
C ALA A 58 18.49 9.85 2.94
N CYS A 59 18.50 8.57 3.30
CA CYS A 59 18.04 7.48 2.45
C CYS A 59 16.56 7.15 2.71
N VAL A 60 16.01 6.14 2.04
CA VAL A 60 14.60 5.73 2.25
C VAL A 60 14.36 5.33 3.70
N GLU A 61 15.29 4.59 4.31
CA GLU A 61 15.16 4.12 5.69
C GLU A 61 15.21 5.28 6.69
N CYS A 62 15.99 6.33 6.42
CA CYS A 62 16.07 7.52 7.27
C CYS A 62 14.75 8.31 7.34
N THR A 63 13.85 8.11 6.38
CA THR A 63 12.59 8.84 6.24
C THR A 63 11.38 7.91 6.24
N LEU A 64 11.53 6.68 6.75
CA LEU A 64 10.47 5.68 6.75
C LEU A 64 9.24 6.13 7.56
N ASP A 65 9.45 6.92 8.60
CA ASP A 65 8.37 7.44 9.45
C ASP A 65 7.51 8.51 8.75
N LEU A 66 7.92 9.00 7.58
CA LEU A 66 7.12 9.94 6.77
C LEU A 66 6.01 9.24 5.97
N TYR A 67 6.07 7.91 5.80
CA TYR A 67 4.97 7.19 5.17
C TYR A 67 3.76 7.14 6.10
N PRO A 68 2.53 7.30 5.57
CA PRO A 68 1.34 7.20 6.39
C PRO A 68 1.22 5.79 7.00
N PRO A 69 0.72 5.68 8.24
CA PRO A 69 0.50 4.37 8.85
C PRO A 69 -0.51 3.58 8.01
N GLN A 70 -0.23 2.29 7.80
CA GLN A 70 -1.18 1.40 7.14
C GLN A 70 -2.44 1.29 8.01
N VAL A 71 -3.61 1.44 7.38
CA VAL A 71 -4.89 1.28 8.06
C VAL A 71 -5.07 -0.21 8.36
N ASN A 72 -4.95 -0.58 9.63
CA ASN A 72 -5.20 -1.94 10.09
C ASN A 72 -6.29 -1.90 11.17
N TYR A 73 -7.37 -2.63 10.95
CA TYR A 73 -8.50 -2.67 11.87
C TYR A 73 -8.25 -3.71 12.98
N PRO A 74 -8.44 -3.37 14.27
CA PRO A 74 -8.25 -4.34 15.34
C PRO A 74 -9.21 -5.53 15.23
N LEU A 75 -8.69 -6.75 15.44
CA LEU A 75 -9.49 -7.98 15.30
C LEU A 75 -10.73 -8.00 16.21
N CYS A 76 -10.63 -7.46 17.42
CA CYS A 76 -11.77 -7.36 18.34
C CYS A 76 -12.90 -6.45 17.80
N THR A 77 -12.53 -5.37 17.10
CA THR A 77 -13.47 -4.45 16.44
C THR A 77 -14.13 -5.14 15.26
N ILE A 78 -13.33 -5.76 14.38
CA ILE A 78 -13.83 -6.48 13.21
C ILE A 78 -14.78 -7.60 13.65
N ALA A 79 -14.41 -8.40 14.64
CA ALA A 79 -15.15 -9.59 15.05
C ALA A 79 -16.43 -9.28 15.84
N ASN A 80 -16.37 -8.36 16.81
CA ASN A 80 -17.42 -8.19 17.81
C ASN A 80 -18.13 -6.83 17.79
N THR A 81 -17.46 -5.77 17.35
CA THR A 81 -17.99 -4.39 17.46
C THR A 81 -17.74 -3.58 16.18
N PRO A 82 -18.25 -4.03 15.00
CA PRO A 82 -18.12 -3.27 13.77
C PRO A 82 -18.88 -1.94 13.89
N ARG A 83 -18.38 -0.90 13.22
CA ARG A 83 -18.91 0.48 13.29
C ARG A 83 -18.96 1.16 11.93
N LEU A 84 -18.04 0.78 11.05
CA LEU A 84 -17.91 1.27 9.70
C LEU A 84 -18.18 0.12 8.71
N PRO A 85 -18.69 0.40 7.49
CA PRO A 85 -18.91 -0.64 6.49
C PRO A 85 -17.62 -1.39 6.12
N GLU A 86 -16.46 -0.74 6.20
CA GLU A 86 -15.14 -1.34 6.01
C GLU A 86 -14.87 -2.47 7.03
N HIS A 87 -15.35 -2.34 8.27
CA HIS A 87 -15.20 -3.39 9.29
C HIS A 87 -16.01 -4.64 8.93
N CYS A 88 -17.17 -4.47 8.30
CA CYS A 88 -17.97 -5.60 7.82
C CYS A 88 -17.27 -6.34 6.69
N ILE A 89 -16.63 -5.60 5.78
CA ILE A 89 -15.89 -6.16 4.65
C ILE A 89 -14.63 -6.88 5.13
N GLU A 90 -13.86 -6.26 6.04
CA GLU A 90 -12.65 -6.86 6.59
C GLU A 90 -12.95 -8.13 7.39
N TYR A 91 -14.10 -8.20 8.07
CA TYR A 91 -14.55 -9.44 8.71
C TYR A 91 -14.71 -10.57 7.71
N VAL A 92 -15.38 -10.29 6.59
CA VAL A 92 -15.63 -11.31 5.57
C VAL A 92 -14.31 -11.79 4.98
N LYS A 93 -13.41 -10.85 4.66
CA LYS A 93 -12.08 -11.13 4.10
C LYS A 93 -11.18 -11.95 5.06
N VAL A 94 -11.07 -11.55 6.33
CA VAL A 94 -10.07 -12.11 7.25
C VAL A 94 -10.61 -13.28 8.08
N ILE A 95 -11.91 -13.31 8.37
CA ILE A 95 -12.50 -14.31 9.27
C ILE A 95 -13.44 -15.25 8.52
N LEU A 96 -14.37 -14.73 7.72
CA LEU A 96 -15.42 -15.57 7.11
C LEU A 96 -14.89 -16.37 5.92
N TRP A 97 -14.09 -15.76 5.05
CA TRP A 97 -13.55 -16.41 3.87
C TRP A 97 -12.71 -17.65 4.20
N PRO A 98 -11.72 -17.59 5.13
CA PRO A 98 -10.96 -18.79 5.47
C PRO A 98 -11.80 -19.85 6.19
N LYS A 99 -12.89 -19.43 6.86
CA LYS A 99 -13.77 -20.33 7.61
C LYS A 99 -14.71 -21.12 6.69
N GLU A 100 -15.35 -20.46 5.72
CA GLU A 100 -16.30 -21.10 4.81
C GLU A 100 -15.62 -21.66 3.56
N ASN A 101 -14.48 -21.09 3.16
CA ASN A 101 -13.70 -21.44 1.99
C ASN A 101 -14.58 -21.69 0.75
N PRO A 102 -15.39 -20.69 0.33
CA PRO A 102 -16.51 -20.88 -0.59
C PRO A 102 -16.11 -21.43 -1.97
N PHE A 103 -14.89 -21.13 -2.43
CA PHE A 103 -14.37 -21.53 -3.74
C PHE A 103 -13.17 -22.48 -3.66
N ASN A 104 -12.84 -22.98 -2.46
CA ASN A 104 -11.63 -23.74 -2.20
C ASN A 104 -10.34 -23.05 -2.70
N ALA A 105 -10.30 -21.73 -2.59
CA ALA A 105 -9.25 -20.87 -3.12
C ALA A 105 -8.99 -19.69 -2.17
N GLU A 106 -7.80 -19.10 -2.27
CA GLU A 106 -7.51 -17.83 -1.61
C GLU A 106 -8.35 -16.70 -2.22
N LEU A 107 -8.63 -15.66 -1.43
CA LEU A 107 -9.42 -14.53 -1.89
C LEU A 107 -8.65 -13.75 -2.94
N ASP A 108 -9.01 -13.96 -4.21
CA ASP A 108 -8.62 -13.11 -5.32
C ASP A 108 -9.52 -11.86 -5.41
N GLY A 109 -8.90 -10.68 -5.35
CA GLY A 109 -9.62 -9.41 -5.52
C GLY A 109 -10.01 -9.11 -6.96
N ASP A 110 -9.32 -9.69 -7.94
CA ASP A 110 -9.59 -9.50 -9.37
C ASP A 110 -10.71 -10.41 -9.89
N ASP A 111 -11.04 -11.48 -9.17
CA ASP A 111 -12.18 -12.35 -9.51
C ASP A 111 -13.52 -11.71 -9.13
N SER A 112 -14.36 -11.50 -10.15
CA SER A 112 -15.71 -10.97 -10.00
C SER A 112 -16.63 -11.81 -9.08
N GLN A 113 -16.48 -13.14 -9.08
CA GLN A 113 -17.27 -14.05 -8.24
C GLN A 113 -16.88 -13.91 -6.78
N HIS A 114 -15.58 -13.83 -6.51
CA HIS A 114 -15.04 -13.62 -5.17
C HIS A 114 -15.52 -12.29 -4.58
N ILE A 115 -15.39 -11.19 -5.34
CA ILE A 115 -15.84 -9.87 -4.89
C ILE A 115 -17.36 -9.85 -4.67
N THR A 116 -18.14 -10.50 -5.52
CA THR A 116 -19.60 -10.58 -5.37
C THR A 116 -19.98 -11.32 -4.09
N TRP A 117 -19.33 -12.47 -3.83
CA TRP A 117 -19.53 -13.22 -2.59
C TRP A 117 -19.16 -12.39 -1.36
N VAL A 118 -18.02 -11.69 -1.39
CA VAL A 118 -17.62 -10.81 -0.28
C VAL A 118 -18.64 -9.69 -0.08
N TYR A 119 -19.16 -9.10 -1.15
CA TYR A 119 -20.18 -8.06 -1.09
C TYR A 119 -21.48 -8.54 -0.43
N GLU A 120 -22.01 -9.69 -0.83
CA GLU A 120 -23.23 -10.27 -0.26
C GLU A 120 -23.08 -10.53 1.24
N LYS A 121 -21.98 -11.20 1.64
CA LYS A 121 -21.69 -11.48 3.06
C LYS A 121 -21.42 -10.22 3.87
N SER A 122 -20.79 -9.21 3.27
CA SER A 122 -20.56 -7.94 3.95
C SER A 122 -21.87 -7.20 4.19
N MET A 123 -22.82 -7.28 3.25
CA MET A 123 -24.15 -6.70 3.38
C MET A 123 -24.99 -7.42 4.45
N GLU A 124 -24.98 -8.76 4.48
CA GLU A 124 -25.62 -9.54 5.55
C GLU A 124 -25.11 -9.12 6.94
N ARG A 125 -23.79 -9.01 7.11
CA ARG A 125 -23.19 -8.58 8.37
C ARG A 125 -23.54 -7.12 8.69
N ALA A 126 -23.49 -6.23 7.71
CA ALA A 126 -23.81 -4.83 7.92
C ALA A 126 -25.27 -4.65 8.38
N LEU A 127 -26.20 -5.42 7.84
CA LEU A 127 -27.60 -5.45 8.28
C LEU A 127 -27.74 -5.91 9.74
N GLN A 128 -26.99 -6.93 10.17
CA GLN A 128 -27.02 -7.41 11.56
C GLN A 128 -26.65 -6.31 12.58
N PHE A 129 -25.74 -5.42 12.20
CA PHE A 129 -25.26 -4.32 13.05
C PHE A 129 -25.89 -2.96 12.70
N ASN A 130 -26.86 -2.91 11.79
CA ASN A 130 -27.48 -1.69 11.26
C ASN A 130 -26.47 -0.66 10.73
N ILE A 131 -25.45 -1.12 10.00
CA ILE A 131 -24.41 -0.27 9.40
C ILE A 131 -24.75 -0.02 7.93
N PRO A 132 -25.06 1.22 7.52
CA PRO A 132 -25.26 1.55 6.11
C PRO A 132 -23.94 1.72 5.35
N GLY A 133 -24.00 1.77 4.02
CA GLY A 133 -22.87 2.23 3.19
C GLY A 133 -21.99 1.13 2.59
N VAL A 134 -22.32 -0.15 2.77
CA VAL A 134 -21.66 -1.23 2.00
C VAL A 134 -22.06 -1.10 0.52
N THR A 135 -21.08 -0.89 -0.34
CA THR A 135 -21.26 -0.81 -1.80
C THR A 135 -20.23 -1.70 -2.48
N TYR A 136 -20.53 -2.17 -3.70
CA TYR A 136 -19.61 -2.99 -4.48
C TYR A 136 -18.24 -2.30 -4.67
N ARG A 137 -18.25 -0.99 -4.95
CA ARG A 137 -17.03 -0.18 -5.08
C ARG A 137 -16.22 -0.13 -3.79
N LEU A 138 -16.88 -0.01 -2.64
CA LEU A 138 -16.21 -0.01 -1.34
C LEU A 138 -15.56 -1.38 -1.06
N VAL A 139 -16.26 -2.48 -1.38
CA VAL A 139 -15.72 -3.84 -1.24
C VAL A 139 -14.44 -4.00 -2.06
N GLN A 140 -14.47 -3.60 -3.33
CA GLN A 140 -13.25 -3.64 -4.17
C GLN A 140 -12.13 -2.79 -3.58
N GLY A 141 -12.46 -1.59 -3.08
CA GLY A 141 -11.51 -0.71 -2.41
C GLY A 141 -10.81 -1.35 -1.22
N VAL A 142 -11.57 -2.00 -0.34
CA VAL A 142 -11.07 -2.64 0.90
C VAL A 142 -10.33 -3.95 0.59
N VAL A 143 -10.84 -4.77 -0.34
CA VAL A 143 -10.21 -6.05 -0.70
C VAL A 143 -8.87 -5.83 -1.39
N LYS A 144 -8.81 -4.91 -2.36
CA LYS A 144 -7.59 -4.63 -3.14
C LYS A 144 -6.68 -3.56 -2.53
N HIS A 145 -7.07 -2.92 -1.42
CA HIS A 145 -6.40 -1.73 -0.88
C HIS A 145 -6.15 -0.66 -1.97
N ILE A 146 -7.20 -0.31 -2.72
CA ILE A 146 -7.06 0.59 -3.89
C ILE A 146 -6.59 1.97 -3.44
N ILE A 147 -5.43 2.39 -3.94
CA ILE A 147 -4.92 3.76 -3.83
C ILE A 147 -5.47 4.57 -5.01
N PRO A 148 -6.21 5.68 -4.77
CA PRO A 148 -6.68 6.54 -5.86
C PRO A 148 -5.52 7.07 -6.71
N ALA A 149 -5.67 7.08 -8.03
CA ALA A 149 -4.65 7.58 -8.96
C ALA A 149 -5.25 8.52 -10.00
N VAL A 150 -4.53 9.59 -10.33
CA VAL A 150 -4.95 10.59 -11.33
C VAL A 150 -3.76 10.95 -12.22
N ALA A 151 -3.99 10.99 -13.54
CA ALA A 151 -2.93 11.22 -14.51
C ALA A 151 -2.19 12.56 -14.33
N SER A 152 -2.89 13.61 -13.88
CA SER A 152 -2.31 14.93 -13.62
C SER A 152 -1.25 14.88 -12.52
N THR A 153 -1.52 14.21 -11.40
CA THR A 153 -0.57 14.08 -10.28
C THR A 153 0.66 13.30 -10.72
N ASN A 154 0.48 12.21 -11.48
CA ASN A 154 1.58 11.42 -12.02
C ASN A 154 2.46 12.23 -12.96
N ALA A 155 1.84 13.03 -13.84
CA ALA A 155 2.57 13.91 -14.75
C ALA A 155 3.40 14.96 -14.02
N ILE A 156 2.85 15.58 -12.96
CA ILE A 156 3.57 16.57 -12.15
C ILE A 156 4.78 15.92 -11.47
N ILE A 157 4.61 14.79 -10.77
CA ILE A 157 5.72 14.15 -10.05
C ILE A 157 6.76 13.59 -11.03
N ALA A 158 6.34 12.93 -12.11
CA ALA A 158 7.27 12.45 -13.12
C ALA A 158 8.07 13.60 -13.77
N GLY A 159 7.43 14.75 -14.00
CA GLY A 159 8.09 15.95 -14.51
C GLY A 159 9.09 16.58 -13.55
N VAL A 160 8.91 16.40 -12.23
CA VAL A 160 9.91 16.82 -11.23
C VAL A 160 11.08 15.83 -11.12
N CYS A 161 10.83 14.55 -11.42
CA CYS A 161 11.84 13.49 -11.34
C CYS A 161 12.71 13.32 -12.60
N THR A 162 12.39 14.00 -13.71
CA THR A 162 13.08 13.89 -15.01
C THR A 162 13.87 15.16 -15.30
#